data_AF-A0A0M8NYQ3-F1
#
_entry.id   AF-A0A0M8NYQ3-F1
#
_cell.length_a   1.000
_cell.length_b   1.000
_cell.length_c   1.000
_cell.angle_alpha   90.00
_cell.angle_beta   90.00
_cell.angle_gamma   90.00
#
_symmetry.space_group_name_H-M   'P 1'
#
loop_
_entity.id
_entity.type
_entity.pdbx_description
1 polymer ?
#
loop_
_entity_poly.entity_id
_entity_poly.type
_entity_poly.pdbx_seq_one_letter_code
_entity_poly.pdbx_strand_id
1 'polypeptide(L)'
;MDYDVRDRTFVSAQIKEKNDNDKITQTAFLSTKAGSSVPNSEILNEALSERPLTPLSRCLQVSLPAENIQTAAAAFIKEPSACNKGLSDIALIHAKVYCFTHQFLFSRLENLALQRLTQLLLKCNTPTDPFFLGLADAIRLVYGVTPKSKPNDPARELLSQYVALKYTILLEETIRALIVEGGDFMIDITYKLARRVSISGTSTQSLEGLVNELEMTVSRLEQHTENQTYLLKRAEEEILE
;
A
#
# COMPACT_ATOMS: atom_id res chain seq x y z
N MET A 1 44.89 41.99 -36.18
CA MET A 1 44.01 43.12 -35.90
C MET A 1 42.92 42.63 -34.96
N ASP A 2 42.81 42.99 -33.70
CA ASP A 2 43.68 43.59 -32.69
C ASP A 2 42.87 43.49 -31.38
N TYR A 3 43.56 43.54 -30.24
CA TYR A 3 43.11 43.22 -28.87
C TYR A 3 42.00 44.12 -28.27
N ASP A 4 41.31 43.66 -27.19
CA ASP A 4 41.29 44.26 -25.82
C ASP A 4 40.33 43.44 -24.90
N VAL A 5 40.79 42.49 -24.08
CA VAL A 5 41.11 42.57 -22.63
C VAL A 5 40.54 43.78 -21.88
N ARG A 6 39.68 43.53 -20.87
CA ARG A 6 39.74 44.29 -19.62
C ARG A 6 39.15 43.57 -18.41
N ASP A 7 40.08 43.20 -17.54
CA ASP A 7 39.97 42.89 -16.11
C ASP A 7 39.22 43.97 -15.31
N ARG A 8 38.47 43.54 -14.28
CA ARG A 8 38.33 44.28 -13.01
C ARG A 8 38.09 43.33 -11.83
N THR A 9 39.16 43.07 -11.09
CA THR A 9 39.18 42.69 -9.67
C THR A 9 39.22 43.97 -8.82
N PHE A 10 38.43 44.08 -7.74
CA PHE A 10 38.72 44.89 -6.53
C PHE A 10 37.81 44.37 -5.40
N VAL A 11 38.34 43.60 -4.43
CA VAL A 11 38.92 43.99 -3.13
C VAL A 11 37.90 44.17 -2.00
N SER A 12 38.17 43.41 -0.94
CA SER A 12 37.52 43.29 0.36
C SER A 12 37.47 44.57 1.20
N ALA A 13 36.48 44.66 2.08
CA ALA A 13 36.57 45.41 3.34
C ALA A 13 35.88 44.63 4.47
N GLN A 14 36.69 44.15 5.41
CA GLN A 14 36.28 43.71 6.75
C GLN A 14 36.00 44.96 7.61
N ILE A 15 34.96 44.92 8.44
CA ILE A 15 34.87 45.77 9.64
C ILE A 15 34.63 44.87 10.85
N LYS A 16 35.42 45.17 11.88
CA LYS A 16 35.72 44.42 13.09
C LYS A 16 34.87 44.90 14.27
N GLU A 17 34.48 43.91 15.10
CA GLU A 17 34.12 43.90 16.52
C GLU A 17 33.85 45.20 17.30
N LYS A 18 32.80 45.17 18.15
CA LYS A 18 32.99 45.30 19.61
C LYS A 18 31.84 44.69 20.43
N ASN A 19 32.21 43.86 21.39
CA ASN A 19 31.38 43.31 22.48
C ASN A 19 30.98 44.39 23.50
N ASP A 20 29.87 44.17 24.21
CA ASP A 20 29.89 44.11 25.68
C ASP A 20 28.62 43.46 26.26
N ASN A 21 28.85 42.70 27.34
CA ASN A 21 27.94 41.89 28.15
C ASN A 21 26.88 42.72 28.90
N ASP A 22 25.69 42.16 29.14
CA ASP A 22 25.30 41.73 30.51
C ASP A 22 23.94 41.00 30.61
N LYS A 23 24.03 39.82 31.22
CA LYS A 23 23.17 39.18 32.25
C LYS A 23 21.65 38.97 32.09
N ILE A 24 21.33 37.65 32.13
CA ILE A 24 20.41 36.94 33.04
C ILE A 24 18.91 37.29 32.96
N THR A 25 18.09 36.33 32.53
CA THR A 25 17.08 35.67 33.40
C THR A 25 16.64 34.34 32.76
N GLN A 26 16.82 33.24 33.52
CA GLN A 26 16.25 31.93 33.26
C GLN A 26 14.72 31.97 33.42
N THR A 27 13.97 31.32 32.54
CA THR A 27 12.78 30.55 32.94
C THR A 27 12.68 29.29 32.09
N ALA A 28 12.56 28.18 32.79
CA ALA A 28 12.54 26.83 32.28
C ALA A 28 11.20 26.48 31.65
N PHE A 29 11.22 25.77 30.52
CA PHE A 29 10.17 24.83 30.16
C PHE A 29 10.83 23.47 29.90
N LEU A 30 10.69 22.60 30.89
CA LEU A 30 10.88 21.15 30.77
C LEU A 30 9.88 20.63 29.73
N SER A 31 10.36 19.99 28.67
CA SER A 31 9.53 19.10 27.85
C SER A 31 10.20 17.74 27.76
N THR A 32 9.43 16.77 28.24
CA THR A 32 9.80 15.42 28.60
C THR A 32 10.28 14.62 27.39
N LYS A 33 11.42 13.97 27.58
CA LYS A 33 11.98 12.91 26.74
C LYS A 33 10.95 11.78 26.60
N ALA A 34 10.30 11.67 25.44
CA ALA A 34 9.67 10.44 24.99
C ALA A 34 10.60 9.81 23.95
N GLY A 35 11.28 8.73 24.33
CA GLY A 35 12.08 7.95 23.41
C GLY A 35 11.19 7.38 22.31
N SER A 36 11.36 7.90 21.09
CA SER A 36 10.88 7.25 19.89
C SER A 36 11.83 6.09 19.61
N SER A 37 11.54 4.93 20.19
CA SER A 37 12.11 3.68 19.69
C SER A 37 11.46 3.41 18.34
N VAL A 38 12.22 3.65 17.28
CA VAL A 38 11.94 3.11 15.95
C VAL A 38 11.77 1.59 16.12
N PRO A 39 10.64 0.98 15.74
CA PRO A 39 10.58 -0.47 15.69
C PRO A 39 11.46 -0.92 14.54
N ASN A 40 12.40 -1.82 14.84
CA ASN A 40 13.32 -2.41 13.87
C ASN A 40 12.57 -2.92 12.64
N SER A 41 13.08 -2.55 11.47
CA SER A 41 12.56 -2.92 10.14
C SER A 41 12.45 -4.42 9.91
N GLU A 42 13.11 -5.24 10.73
CA GLU A 42 13.11 -6.71 10.65
C GLU A 42 11.84 -7.33 11.24
N ILE A 43 11.27 -6.76 12.32
CA ILE A 43 10.06 -7.30 12.98
C ILE A 43 8.80 -7.05 12.14
N LEU A 44 8.79 -5.98 11.33
CA LEU A 44 7.70 -5.72 10.37
C LEU A 44 7.69 -6.74 9.23
N ASN A 45 8.86 -7.24 8.81
CA ASN A 45 8.95 -8.13 7.65
C ASN A 45 8.40 -9.53 7.93
N GLU A 46 8.56 -10.02 9.17
CA GLU A 46 8.09 -11.35 9.57
C GLU A 46 6.56 -11.37 9.74
N ALA A 47 5.98 -10.33 10.33
CA ALA A 47 4.52 -10.16 10.44
C ALA A 47 3.81 -9.84 9.10
N LEU A 48 4.55 -9.32 8.11
CA LEU A 48 4.02 -9.09 6.76
C LEU A 48 3.93 -10.39 5.96
N SER A 49 4.71 -11.42 6.29
CA SER A 49 4.79 -12.71 5.56
C SER A 49 3.47 -13.48 5.58
N GLU A 50 2.74 -13.44 6.69
CA GLU A 50 1.48 -14.20 6.88
C GLU A 50 0.25 -13.55 6.22
N ARG A 51 0.32 -12.26 5.85
CA ARG A 51 -0.83 -11.55 5.27
C ARG A 51 -0.85 -11.67 3.74
N PRO A 52 -1.97 -12.10 3.11
CA PRO A 52 -2.01 -12.40 1.67
C PRO A 52 -1.56 -11.25 0.77
N LEU A 53 -2.00 -10.02 1.06
CA LEU A 53 -1.58 -8.79 0.38
C LEU A 53 -1.60 -7.62 1.36
N THR A 54 -0.68 -6.67 1.20
CA THR A 54 -0.64 -5.45 2.02
C THR A 54 -1.84 -4.56 1.66
N PRO A 55 -2.66 -4.12 2.62
CA PRO A 55 -3.73 -3.18 2.33
C PRO A 55 -3.17 -1.89 1.74
N LEU A 56 -3.88 -1.29 0.78
CA LEU A 56 -3.43 -0.06 0.11
C LEU A 56 -3.16 1.10 1.07
N SER A 57 -3.90 1.19 2.17
CA SER A 57 -3.68 2.20 3.21
C SER A 57 -2.32 2.07 3.92
N ARG A 58 -1.67 0.91 3.81
CA ARG A 58 -0.34 0.61 4.36
C ARG A 58 0.77 0.60 3.30
N CYS A 59 0.47 0.90 2.04
CA CYS A 59 1.50 1.11 1.01
C CYS A 59 2.29 2.42 1.21
N LEU A 60 1.83 3.30 2.11
CA LEU A 60 2.51 4.53 2.49
C LEU A 60 3.11 4.43 3.89
N GLN A 61 4.32 4.96 4.07
CA GLN A 61 4.93 5.18 5.38
C GLN A 61 4.35 6.42 6.09
N VAL A 62 3.69 7.32 5.36
CA VAL A 62 3.18 8.62 5.86
C VAL A 62 1.66 8.66 5.76
N SER A 63 1.00 9.21 6.80
CA SER A 63 -0.45 9.34 6.89
C SER A 63 -1.07 10.07 5.69
N LEU A 64 -2.29 9.66 5.31
CA LEU A 64 -3.03 10.25 4.20
C LEU A 64 -3.44 11.70 4.56
N PRO A 65 -3.34 12.66 3.61
CA PRO A 65 -3.68 14.06 3.87
C PRO A 65 -5.18 14.21 4.17
N ALA A 66 -5.55 15.17 5.03
CA ALA A 66 -6.95 15.40 5.36
C ALA A 66 -7.79 15.62 4.09
N GLU A 67 -8.95 14.96 4.06
CA GLU A 67 -9.87 14.96 2.92
C GLU A 67 -10.65 16.29 2.79
N ASN A 68 -10.65 17.07 3.87
CA ASN A 68 -11.26 18.39 3.94
C ASN A 68 -10.26 19.47 3.49
N ILE A 69 -10.51 20.05 2.31
CA ILE A 69 -9.93 21.34 1.97
C ILE A 69 -10.94 22.40 2.44
N GLN A 70 -10.68 22.97 3.63
CA GLN A 70 -11.32 24.22 4.02
C GLN A 70 -10.74 25.31 3.13
N THR A 71 -11.46 25.66 2.07
CA THR A 71 -11.16 26.88 1.33
C THR A 71 -11.96 28.04 1.93
N ALA A 72 -11.48 29.27 1.75
CA ALA A 72 -12.21 30.48 2.16
C ALA A 72 -13.62 30.61 1.52
N ALA A 73 -13.93 29.75 0.54
CA ALA A 73 -15.21 29.66 -0.16
C ALA A 73 -16.10 28.47 0.28
N ALA A 74 -15.88 27.94 1.49
CA ALA A 74 -16.53 26.78 2.12
C ALA A 74 -15.90 25.40 1.81
N ALA A 75 -16.38 24.39 2.56
CA ALA A 75 -15.91 23.00 2.49
C ALA A 75 -16.50 22.31 1.24
N PHE A 76 -15.63 21.91 0.31
CA PHE A 76 -16.05 21.18 -0.88
C PHE A 76 -16.16 19.68 -0.55
N ILE A 77 -17.37 19.20 -0.26
CA ILE A 77 -17.65 17.76 -0.16
C ILE A 77 -17.90 17.26 -1.58
N LYS A 78 -16.88 16.67 -2.21
CA LYS A 78 -17.06 15.97 -3.49
C LYS A 78 -17.66 14.59 -3.19
N GLU A 79 -18.96 14.47 -3.37
CA GLU A 79 -19.67 13.20 -3.48
C GLU A 79 -18.90 12.23 -4.41
N PRO A 80 -18.79 10.94 -4.06
CA PRO A 80 -18.06 9.97 -4.88
C PRO A 80 -18.85 9.68 -6.16
N SER A 81 -18.56 10.44 -7.21
CA SER A 81 -18.97 10.04 -8.56
C SER A 81 -18.35 8.67 -8.86
N ALA A 82 -19.12 7.77 -9.46
CA ALA A 82 -18.68 6.46 -9.92
C ALA A 82 -17.26 6.51 -10.51
N CYS A 83 -16.46 5.45 -10.28
CA CYS A 83 -15.09 5.39 -10.73
C CYS A 83 -15.01 5.49 -12.26
N ASN A 84 -14.88 6.70 -12.78
CA ASN A 84 -15.10 7.04 -14.19
C ASN A 84 -13.84 7.66 -14.81
N LYS A 85 -13.94 8.06 -16.08
CA LYS A 85 -12.84 8.69 -16.82
C LYS A 85 -12.24 9.93 -16.11
N GLY A 86 -13.06 10.73 -15.42
CA GLY A 86 -12.54 11.88 -14.68
C GLY A 86 -11.61 11.49 -13.54
N LEU A 87 -11.88 10.35 -12.89
CA LEU A 87 -10.99 9.82 -11.85
C LEU A 87 -9.70 9.22 -12.43
N SER A 88 -9.74 8.63 -13.62
CA SER A 88 -8.51 8.15 -14.28
C SER A 88 -7.61 9.28 -14.72
N ASP A 89 -8.18 10.38 -15.21
CA ASP A 89 -7.41 11.57 -15.59
C ASP A 89 -6.69 12.16 -14.36
N ILE A 90 -7.38 12.21 -13.21
CA ILE A 90 -6.77 12.64 -11.94
C ILE A 90 -5.68 11.67 -11.49
N ALA A 91 -5.88 10.36 -11.63
CA ALA A 91 -4.85 9.36 -11.32
C ALA A 91 -3.59 9.58 -12.18
N LEU A 92 -3.77 9.80 -13.49
CA LEU A 92 -2.68 10.08 -14.42
C LEU A 92 -1.96 11.39 -14.09
N ILE A 93 -2.68 12.44 -13.69
CA ILE A 93 -2.07 13.71 -13.26
C ILE A 93 -1.17 13.46 -12.03
N HIS A 94 -1.66 12.75 -11.01
CA HIS A 94 -0.84 12.46 -9.83
C HIS A 94 0.36 11.57 -10.15
N ALA A 95 0.22 10.61 -11.08
CA ALA A 95 1.34 9.82 -11.58
C ALA A 95 2.38 10.68 -12.32
N LYS A 96 1.95 11.65 -13.14
CA LYS A 96 2.85 12.62 -13.80
C LYS A 96 3.59 13.48 -12.80
N VAL A 97 2.89 14.04 -11.82
CA VAL A 97 3.53 14.84 -10.75
C VAL A 97 4.51 13.98 -9.96
N TYR A 98 4.14 12.74 -9.62
CA TYR A 98 5.04 11.79 -8.97
C TYR A 98 6.30 11.56 -9.81
N CYS A 99 6.16 11.20 -11.08
CA CYS A 99 7.29 10.95 -11.98
C CYS A 99 8.20 12.17 -12.12
N PHE A 100 7.62 13.36 -12.30
CA PHE A 100 8.37 14.62 -12.37
C PHE A 100 9.16 14.84 -11.07
N THR A 101 8.48 14.79 -9.92
CA THR A 101 9.12 15.04 -8.63
C THR A 101 10.16 13.99 -8.25
N HIS A 102 9.95 12.73 -8.65
CA HIS A 102 10.91 11.65 -8.47
C HIS A 102 12.19 11.88 -9.28
N GLN A 103 12.06 12.33 -10.54
CA GLN A 103 13.21 12.65 -11.39
C GLN A 103 13.99 13.88 -10.90
N PHE A 104 13.27 14.90 -10.42
CA PHE A 104 13.87 16.16 -9.96
C PHE A 104 14.10 16.23 -8.43
N LEU A 105 13.92 15.12 -7.72
CA LEU A 105 14.18 14.96 -6.28
C LEU A 105 13.40 15.91 -5.36
N PHE A 106 12.16 16.26 -5.72
CA PHE A 106 11.26 17.06 -4.89
C PHE A 106 10.47 16.19 -3.91
N SER A 107 11.14 15.65 -2.89
CA SER A 107 10.61 14.63 -1.97
C SER A 107 9.27 14.99 -1.29
N ARG A 108 9.05 16.25 -0.90
CA ARG A 108 7.77 16.66 -0.29
C ARG A 108 6.60 16.57 -1.27
N LEU A 109 6.82 16.98 -2.52
CA LEU A 109 5.79 16.95 -3.55
C LEU A 109 5.60 15.54 -4.12
N GLU A 110 6.66 14.74 -4.17
CA GLU A 110 6.61 13.30 -4.48
C GLU A 110 5.69 12.56 -3.51
N ASN A 111 5.92 12.73 -2.20
CA ASN A 111 5.08 12.13 -1.17
C ASN A 111 3.63 12.61 -1.25
N LEU A 112 3.40 13.90 -1.51
CA LEU A 112 2.05 14.43 -1.66
C LEU A 112 1.34 13.85 -2.89
N ALA A 113 2.02 13.73 -4.02
CA ALA A 113 1.47 13.14 -5.23
C ALA A 113 1.10 11.67 -5.02
N LEU A 114 1.99 10.91 -4.38
CA LEU A 114 1.76 9.51 -4.04
C LEU A 114 0.60 9.33 -3.05
N GLN A 115 0.52 10.20 -2.04
CA GLN A 115 -0.60 10.23 -1.10
C GLN A 115 -1.93 10.47 -1.80
N ARG A 116 -2.00 11.46 -2.69
CA ARG A 116 -3.23 11.77 -3.44
C ARG A 116 -3.61 10.64 -4.40
N LEU A 117 -2.63 10.02 -5.06
CA LEU A 117 -2.86 8.83 -5.87
C LEU A 117 -3.44 7.69 -5.01
N THR A 118 -2.86 7.43 -3.83
CA THR A 118 -3.35 6.39 -2.91
C THR A 118 -4.80 6.64 -2.48
N GLN A 119 -5.14 7.88 -2.11
CA GLN A 119 -6.52 8.25 -1.76
C GLN A 119 -7.49 7.99 -2.90
N LEU A 120 -7.10 8.34 -4.11
CA LEU A 120 -7.94 8.15 -5.29
C LEU A 120 -8.18 6.66 -5.56
N LEU A 121 -7.13 5.83 -5.46
CA LEU A 121 -7.24 4.39 -5.62
C LEU A 121 -8.10 3.75 -4.52
N LEU A 122 -7.98 4.20 -3.27
CA LEU A 122 -8.83 3.75 -2.16
C LEU A 122 -10.31 4.07 -2.36
N LYS A 123 -10.63 5.23 -2.96
CA LYS A 123 -12.01 5.60 -3.30
C LYS A 123 -12.58 4.74 -4.42
N CYS A 124 -11.73 4.29 -5.36
CA CYS A 124 -12.15 3.45 -6.46
C CYS A 124 -12.19 1.96 -6.07
N ASN A 125 -13.28 1.56 -5.41
CA ASN A 125 -13.48 0.17 -5.00
C ASN A 125 -13.91 -0.76 -6.14
N THR A 126 -14.69 -0.23 -7.09
CA THR A 126 -15.21 -0.93 -8.28
C THR A 126 -14.74 -0.19 -9.53
N PRO A 127 -13.55 -0.51 -10.06
CA PRO A 127 -13.03 0.13 -11.25
C PRO A 127 -13.92 -0.19 -12.46
N THR A 128 -14.30 0.84 -13.21
CA THR A 128 -14.94 0.67 -14.53
C THR A 128 -13.88 0.63 -15.63
N ASP A 129 -14.22 0.14 -16.83
CA ASP A 129 -13.26 0.10 -17.94
C ASP A 129 -12.66 1.47 -18.29
N PRO A 130 -13.46 2.57 -18.39
CA PRO A 130 -12.90 3.89 -18.63
C PRO A 130 -11.88 4.31 -17.56
N PHE A 131 -12.11 3.94 -16.30
CA PHE A 131 -11.18 4.26 -15.24
C PHE A 131 -9.86 3.49 -15.41
N PHE A 132 -9.95 2.18 -15.61
CA PHE A 132 -8.77 1.35 -15.67
C PHE A 132 -7.94 1.60 -16.93
N LEU A 133 -8.57 1.96 -18.05
CA LEU A 133 -7.84 2.33 -19.26
C LEU A 133 -6.92 3.53 -19.02
N GLY A 134 -7.40 4.57 -18.33
CA GLY A 134 -6.53 5.71 -17.96
C GLY A 134 -5.57 5.39 -16.81
N LEU A 135 -5.92 4.44 -15.92
CA LEU A 135 -4.97 3.93 -14.93
C LEU A 135 -3.81 3.16 -15.58
N ALA A 136 -4.06 2.44 -16.68
CA ALA A 136 -3.03 1.76 -17.46
C ALA A 136 -1.98 2.75 -17.98
N ASP A 137 -2.40 3.94 -18.43
CA ASP A 137 -1.45 4.99 -18.84
C ASP A 137 -0.62 5.52 -17.67
N ALA A 138 -1.21 5.62 -16.47
CA ALA A 138 -0.48 5.98 -15.26
C ALA A 138 0.55 4.89 -14.88
N ILE A 139 0.19 3.61 -15.04
CA ILE A 139 1.08 2.47 -14.82
C ILE A 139 2.26 2.52 -15.79
N ARG A 140 1.99 2.64 -17.10
CA ARG A 140 3.03 2.75 -18.13
C ARG A 140 4.01 3.88 -17.83
N LEU A 141 3.48 5.05 -17.43
CA LEU A 141 4.30 6.19 -17.11
C LEU A 141 5.22 5.93 -15.92
N VAL A 142 4.67 5.43 -14.80
CA VAL A 142 5.46 5.16 -13.58
C VAL A 142 6.54 4.12 -13.88
N TYR A 143 6.18 3.01 -14.52
CA TYR A 143 7.13 1.93 -14.83
C TYR A 143 8.16 2.33 -15.89
N GLY A 144 7.82 3.23 -16.81
CA GLY A 144 8.78 3.78 -17.78
C GLY A 144 9.78 4.76 -17.15
N VAL A 145 9.39 5.47 -16.09
CA VAL A 145 10.22 6.48 -15.42
C VAL A 145 11.05 5.89 -14.27
N THR A 146 10.57 4.85 -13.61
CA THR A 146 11.19 4.29 -12.39
C THR A 146 11.97 3.00 -12.71
N PRO A 147 13.31 3.07 -12.82
CA PRO A 147 14.14 1.93 -13.21
C PRO A 147 14.15 0.83 -12.13
N LYS A 148 14.27 -0.44 -12.57
CA LYS A 148 14.36 -1.63 -11.69
C LYS A 148 15.44 -1.58 -10.61
N SER A 149 16.47 -0.75 -10.78
CA SER A 149 17.56 -0.63 -9.82
C SER A 149 17.09 -0.14 -8.45
N LYS A 150 15.87 0.41 -8.36
CA LYS A 150 15.16 0.68 -7.11
C LYS A 150 14.02 -0.32 -6.93
N PRO A 151 14.26 -1.50 -6.31
CA PRO A 151 13.25 -2.55 -6.17
C PRO A 151 12.04 -2.17 -5.30
N ASN A 152 12.11 -1.06 -4.56
CA ASN A 152 11.09 -0.61 -3.62
C ASN A 152 10.51 0.75 -4.00
N ASP A 153 10.28 1.01 -5.28
CA ASP A 153 9.61 2.25 -5.70
C ASP A 153 8.17 2.30 -5.15
N PRO A 154 7.82 3.32 -4.36
CA PRO A 154 6.51 3.38 -3.70
C PRO A 154 5.32 3.46 -4.68
N ALA A 155 5.49 4.09 -5.85
CA ALA A 155 4.41 4.18 -6.83
C ALA A 155 4.22 2.85 -7.58
N ARG A 156 5.32 2.15 -7.92
CA ARG A 156 5.24 0.78 -8.46
C ARG A 156 4.56 -0.16 -7.50
N GLU A 157 4.92 -0.12 -6.22
CA GLU A 157 4.29 -0.95 -5.19
C GLU A 157 2.80 -0.63 -5.04
N LEU A 158 2.43 0.64 -4.95
CA LEU A 158 1.04 1.06 -4.84
C LEU A 158 0.17 0.57 -6.02
N LEU A 159 0.64 0.80 -7.25
CA LEU A 159 -0.12 0.46 -8.45
C LEU A 159 -0.25 -1.04 -8.65
N SER A 160 0.86 -1.78 -8.50
CA SER A 160 0.82 -3.24 -8.59
C SER A 160 0.00 -3.86 -7.46
N GLN A 161 0.06 -3.33 -6.23
CA GLN A 161 -0.76 -3.77 -5.12
C GLN A 161 -2.25 -3.50 -5.37
N TYR A 162 -2.62 -2.36 -5.96
CA TYR A 162 -4.00 -2.03 -6.31
C TYR A 162 -4.55 -3.02 -7.34
N VAL A 163 -3.84 -3.22 -8.44
CA VAL A 163 -4.28 -4.12 -9.51
C VAL A 163 -4.32 -5.57 -9.01
N ALA A 164 -3.35 -6.03 -8.23
CA ALA A 164 -3.38 -7.38 -7.65
C ALA A 164 -4.56 -7.61 -6.70
N LEU A 165 -4.97 -6.58 -5.93
CA LEU A 165 -6.16 -6.66 -5.07
C LEU A 165 -7.46 -6.73 -5.87
N LYS A 166 -7.53 -5.95 -6.95
CA LYS A 166 -8.73 -5.85 -7.81
C LYS A 166 -8.72 -6.84 -8.98
N TYR A 167 -7.69 -7.68 -9.10
CA TYR A 167 -7.48 -8.58 -10.24
C TYR A 167 -8.71 -9.39 -10.64
N THR A 168 -9.46 -9.92 -9.66
CA THR A 168 -10.64 -10.75 -9.90
C THR A 168 -11.92 -9.99 -10.25
N ILE A 169 -11.94 -8.66 -10.05
CA ILE A 169 -13.10 -7.81 -10.36
C ILE A 169 -12.85 -6.90 -11.57
N LEU A 170 -11.63 -6.88 -12.09
CA LEU A 170 -11.29 -6.16 -13.30
C LEU A 170 -11.82 -6.91 -14.51
N LEU A 171 -12.43 -6.19 -15.46
CA LEU A 171 -12.93 -6.77 -16.69
C LEU A 171 -11.76 -7.34 -17.51
N GLU A 172 -11.95 -8.53 -18.07
CA GLU A 172 -10.90 -9.32 -18.72
C GLU A 172 -10.27 -8.56 -19.90
N GLU A 173 -11.08 -7.86 -20.69
CA GLU A 173 -10.65 -7.10 -21.86
C GLU A 173 -9.71 -5.95 -21.48
N THR A 174 -9.97 -5.33 -20.32
CA THR A 174 -9.31 -4.11 -19.89
C THR A 174 -7.94 -4.41 -19.27
N ILE A 175 -7.80 -5.52 -18.54
CA ILE A 175 -6.50 -5.99 -18.03
C ILE A 175 -5.66 -6.70 -19.10
N ARG A 176 -6.30 -7.31 -20.10
CA ARG A 176 -5.63 -8.02 -21.20
C ARG A 176 -4.60 -7.16 -21.93
N ALA A 177 -4.86 -5.87 -22.12
CA ALA A 177 -3.90 -4.96 -22.75
C ALA A 177 -2.57 -4.88 -21.98
N LEU A 178 -2.62 -4.79 -20.65
CA LEU A 178 -1.41 -4.78 -19.80
C LEU A 178 -0.74 -6.16 -19.76
N ILE A 179 -1.51 -7.24 -19.82
CA ILE A 179 -0.97 -8.61 -19.87
C ILE A 179 -0.20 -8.84 -21.16
N VAL A 180 -0.74 -8.41 -22.30
CA VAL A 180 -0.09 -8.55 -23.62
C VAL A 180 1.16 -7.67 -23.71
N GLU A 181 1.12 -6.47 -23.13
CA GLU A 181 2.29 -5.58 -23.03
C GLU A 181 3.41 -6.21 -22.19
N GLY A 182 3.06 -6.94 -21.13
CA GLY A 182 4.00 -7.66 -20.30
C GLY A 182 4.93 -6.72 -19.53
N GLY A 183 6.18 -7.14 -19.37
CA GLY A 183 7.22 -6.37 -18.69
C GLY A 183 7.13 -6.40 -17.16
N ASP A 184 7.77 -5.42 -16.55
CA ASP A 184 8.06 -5.42 -15.11
C ASP A 184 6.81 -5.32 -14.24
N PHE A 185 5.81 -4.60 -14.73
CA PHE A 185 4.53 -4.51 -14.07
C PHE A 185 3.90 -5.89 -13.94
N MET A 186 3.91 -6.70 -15.01
CA MET A 186 3.36 -8.05 -14.95
C MET A 186 4.17 -8.97 -14.03
N ILE A 187 5.49 -8.81 -13.94
CA ILE A 187 6.31 -9.54 -12.97
C ILE A 187 5.85 -9.22 -11.54
N ASP A 188 5.67 -7.94 -11.22
CA ASP A 188 5.23 -7.49 -9.88
C ASP A 188 3.82 -8.00 -9.55
N ILE A 189 2.90 -8.02 -10.53
CA ILE A 189 1.55 -8.58 -10.38
C ILE A 189 1.61 -10.10 -10.18
N THR A 190 2.34 -10.83 -11.03
CA THR A 190 2.44 -12.29 -10.93
C THR A 190 3.04 -12.70 -9.59
N TYR A 191 4.06 -12.01 -9.09
CA TYR A 191 4.61 -12.30 -7.77
C TYR A 191 3.58 -12.10 -6.65
N LYS A 192 2.84 -10.98 -6.68
CA LYS A 192 1.77 -10.69 -5.72
C LYS A 192 0.63 -11.71 -5.78
N LEU A 193 0.22 -12.12 -6.97
CA LEU A 193 -0.83 -13.12 -7.17
C LEU A 193 -0.36 -14.52 -6.75
N ALA A 194 0.86 -14.93 -7.13
CA ALA A 194 1.45 -16.19 -6.72
C ALA A 194 1.52 -16.29 -5.20
N ARG A 195 2.01 -15.23 -4.53
CA ARG A 195 2.02 -15.13 -3.06
C ARG A 195 0.62 -15.26 -2.46
N ARG A 196 -0.37 -14.56 -3.03
CA ARG A 196 -1.77 -14.65 -2.59
C ARG A 196 -2.31 -16.08 -2.73
N VAL A 197 -2.02 -16.75 -3.84
CA VAL A 197 -2.42 -18.14 -4.09
C VAL A 197 -1.73 -19.09 -3.12
N SER A 198 -0.43 -18.94 -2.87
CA SER A 198 0.31 -19.78 -1.92
C SER A 198 -0.27 -19.70 -0.50
N ILE A 199 -0.60 -18.48 -0.03
CA ILE A 199 -1.17 -18.27 1.31
C ILE A 199 -2.62 -18.77 1.39
N SER A 200 -3.42 -18.57 0.35
CA SER A 200 -4.76 -19.17 0.29
C SER A 200 -4.71 -20.70 0.22
N GLY A 201 -3.72 -21.27 -0.47
CA GLY A 201 -3.49 -22.71 -0.57
C GLY A 201 -3.17 -23.35 0.79
N THR A 202 -2.29 -22.74 1.57
CA THR A 202 -1.97 -23.25 2.92
C THR A 202 -3.17 -23.15 3.87
N SER A 203 -3.91 -22.05 3.81
CA SER A 203 -5.13 -21.88 4.62
C SER A 203 -6.23 -22.88 4.25
N THR A 204 -6.38 -23.21 2.97
CA THR A 204 -7.39 -24.19 2.52
C THR A 204 -7.01 -25.61 2.89
N GLN A 205 -5.74 -25.99 2.74
CA GLN A 205 -5.22 -27.29 3.21
C GLN A 205 -5.39 -27.46 4.73
N SER A 206 -5.13 -26.41 5.52
CA SER A 206 -5.36 -26.44 6.96
C SER A 206 -6.83 -26.62 7.32
N LEU A 207 -7.75 -25.99 6.58
CA LEU A 207 -9.18 -26.14 6.80
C LEU A 207 -9.66 -27.54 6.42
N GLU A 208 -9.18 -28.08 5.31
CA GLU A 208 -9.47 -29.45 4.86
C GLU A 208 -9.03 -30.49 5.91
N GLY A 209 -7.85 -30.31 6.50
CA GLY A 209 -7.38 -31.14 7.61
C GLY A 209 -8.32 -31.14 8.81
N LEU A 210 -8.81 -29.97 9.22
CA LEU A 210 -9.77 -29.83 10.33
C LEU A 210 -11.13 -30.48 10.00
N VAL A 211 -11.59 -30.35 8.76
CA VAL A 211 -12.84 -30.99 8.31
C VAL A 211 -12.71 -32.51 8.38
N ASN A 212 -11.61 -33.07 7.89
CA ASN A 212 -11.35 -34.51 7.92
C ASN A 212 -11.24 -35.03 9.36
N GLU A 213 -10.57 -34.29 10.25
CA GLU A 213 -10.50 -34.64 11.67
C GLU A 213 -11.90 -34.65 12.30
N LEU A 214 -12.70 -33.62 12.02
CA LEU A 214 -14.07 -33.52 12.53
C LEU A 214 -14.93 -34.69 12.04
N GLU A 215 -14.86 -35.02 10.75
CA GLU A 215 -15.57 -36.15 10.15
C GLU A 215 -15.20 -37.48 10.82
N MET A 216 -13.91 -37.72 11.04
CA MET A 216 -13.42 -38.89 11.79
C MET A 216 -13.97 -38.93 13.22
N THR A 217 -14.05 -37.79 13.91
CA THR A 217 -14.62 -37.76 15.26
C THR A 217 -16.12 -38.01 15.29
N VAL A 218 -16.86 -37.50 14.30
CA VAL A 218 -18.31 -37.72 14.15
C VAL A 218 -18.57 -39.21 13.93
N SER A 219 -17.89 -39.85 12.98
CA SER A 219 -18.06 -41.29 12.73
C SER A 219 -17.74 -42.14 13.96
N ARG A 220 -16.69 -41.77 14.72
CA ARG A 220 -16.35 -42.47 15.97
C ARG A 220 -17.44 -42.32 17.04
N LEU A 221 -18.02 -41.13 17.17
CA LEU A 221 -19.09 -40.87 18.13
C LEU A 221 -20.40 -41.56 17.75
N GLU A 222 -20.73 -41.60 16.45
CA GLU A 222 -21.86 -42.36 15.92
C GLU A 222 -21.72 -43.84 16.25
N GLN A 223 -20.57 -44.44 15.93
CA GLN A 223 -20.31 -45.85 16.25
C GLN A 223 -20.37 -46.14 17.75
N HIS A 224 -19.86 -45.24 18.59
CA HIS A 224 -19.95 -45.38 20.04
C HIS A 224 -21.41 -45.33 20.52
N THR A 225 -22.22 -44.45 19.96
CA THR A 225 -23.64 -44.30 20.30
C THR A 225 -24.46 -45.51 19.86
N GLU A 226 -24.19 -46.05 18.66
CA GLU A 226 -24.77 -47.30 18.17
C GLU A 226 -24.44 -48.48 19.08
N ASN A 227 -23.18 -48.60 19.51
CA ASN A 227 -22.77 -49.64 20.45
C ASN A 227 -23.46 -49.49 21.82
N GLN A 228 -23.55 -48.27 22.35
CA GLN A 228 -24.23 -48.03 23.62
C GLN A 228 -25.74 -48.33 23.55
N THR A 229 -26.40 -47.95 22.46
CA THR A 229 -27.82 -48.26 22.26
C THR A 229 -28.06 -49.76 22.10
N TYR A 230 -27.18 -50.48 21.42
CA TYR A 230 -27.22 -51.95 21.38
C TYR A 230 -27.09 -52.58 22.77
N LEU A 231 -26.12 -52.12 23.57
CA LEU A 231 -25.91 -52.63 24.93
C LEU A 231 -27.10 -52.34 25.86
N LEU A 232 -27.69 -51.15 25.77
CA LEU A 232 -28.89 -50.79 26.54
C LEU A 232 -30.06 -51.70 26.20
N LYS A 233 -30.33 -51.93 24.91
CA LYS A 233 -31.41 -52.80 24.47
C LYS A 233 -31.23 -54.23 24.98
N ARG A 234 -30.00 -54.75 24.92
CA ARG A 234 -29.68 -56.07 25.48
C ARG A 234 -29.91 -56.15 26.98
N ALA A 235 -29.48 -55.14 27.74
CA ALA A 235 -29.68 -55.10 29.19
C ALA A 235 -31.17 -54.99 29.55
N GLU A 236 -31.97 -54.25 28.78
CA GLU A 236 -33.43 -54.21 28.94
C GLU A 236 -34.07 -55.58 28.70
N GLU A 237 -33.63 -56.32 27.69
CA GLU A 237 -34.09 -57.68 27.41
C GLU A 237 -33.75 -58.65 28.57
N GLU A 238 -32.54 -58.58 29.14
CA GLU A 238 -32.11 -59.42 30.28
C GLU A 238 -32.82 -59.08 31.61
N ILE A 239 -33.37 -57.86 31.78
CA ILE A 239 -34.13 -57.49 32.99
C ILE A 239 -35.61 -57.92 32.91
N LEU A 240 -36.12 -58.17 31.70
CA LEU A 240 -37.50 -58.58 31.45
C LEU A 240 -37.72 -60.11 31.50
N GLU A 241 -36.65 -60.89 31.49
CA GLU A 241 -36.61 -62.35 31.77
C GLU A 241 -36.57 -62.66 33.27
#